data_AF-J2KHN6-F1
#
_entry.id   AF-J2KHN6-F1
#
_cell.length_a   1.000
_cell.length_b   1.000
_cell.length_c   1.000
_cell.angle_alpha   90.00
_cell.angle_beta   90.00
_cell.angle_gamma   90.00
#
_symmetry.space_group_name_H-M   'P 1'
#
loop_
_entity.id
_entity.type
_entity.pdbx_description
1 polymer ?
#
loop_
_entity_poly.entity_id
_entity_poly.type
_entity_poly.pdbx_seq_one_letter_code
_entity_poly.pdbx_strand_id
1 'polypeptide(L)'
;MKTPIHPPHGARGFTLIEMMVTVVLLSILMALAFPAMNEWIRNSRIRTVADALQNGLRLAQTEALRRSRQTVFSLTADTNPSDGLTAVANGANWSVNFVPLLTGEENDPTFIEGGGLTGLAPNVRITGPATLCFNSLGRVVDNATPGTGVACSAAAAAYDITIPNADRPMRVLVALGGQVRLCDPAKTLSNTQPDGCPA
;
A
#
# COMPACT_ATOMS: atom_id res chain seq x y z
N MET A 1 -12.61 71.28 24.72
CA MET A 1 -12.60 69.89 24.24
C MET A 1 -11.25 69.27 24.63
N LYS A 2 -11.17 68.41 25.65
CA LYS A 2 -9.91 67.86 26.18
C LYS A 2 -9.96 66.34 25.97
N THR A 3 -9.21 65.82 25.00
CA THR A 3 -9.11 64.37 24.75
C THR A 3 -8.11 63.75 25.72
N PRO A 4 -8.47 62.70 26.48
CA PRO A 4 -7.52 61.98 27.32
C PRO A 4 -6.69 61.03 26.44
N ILE A 5 -5.37 61.13 26.56
CA ILE A 5 -4.39 60.25 25.91
C ILE A 5 -4.21 59.03 26.83
N HIS A 6 -4.60 57.83 26.37
CA HIS A 6 -4.42 56.59 27.13
C HIS A 6 -2.97 56.11 26.99
N PRO A 7 -2.25 55.76 28.07
CA PRO A 7 -0.89 55.27 27.98
C PRO A 7 -0.86 53.87 27.32
N PRO A 8 0.17 53.55 26.52
CA PRO A 8 0.35 52.21 25.99
C PRO A 8 0.67 51.24 27.14
N HIS A 9 -0.12 50.17 27.26
CA HIS A 9 0.16 49.08 28.17
C HIS A 9 1.48 48.40 27.73
N GLY A 10 2.52 48.52 28.54
CA GLY A 10 3.83 47.91 28.25
C GLY A 10 3.70 46.40 28.12
N ALA A 11 4.21 45.84 27.01
CA ALA A 11 4.32 44.41 26.83
C ALA A 11 5.17 43.82 27.96
N ARG A 12 4.55 43.02 28.82
CA ARG A 12 5.26 42.28 29.87
C ARG A 12 6.04 41.13 29.22
N GLY A 13 7.35 41.12 29.40
CA GLY A 13 8.22 40.02 28.96
C GLY A 13 8.10 38.79 29.86
N PHE A 14 8.49 37.63 29.34
CA PHE A 14 8.54 36.37 30.10
C PHE A 14 9.71 36.35 31.08
N THR A 15 9.53 35.75 32.24
CA THR A 15 10.61 35.59 33.22
C THR A 15 11.49 34.38 32.87
N LEU A 16 12.76 34.36 33.33
CA LEU A 16 13.65 33.21 33.14
C LEU A 16 13.06 31.93 33.74
N ILE A 17 12.43 32.03 34.91
CA ILE A 17 11.80 30.89 35.57
C ILE A 17 10.59 30.37 34.77
N GLU A 18 9.81 31.24 34.15
CA GLU A 18 8.68 30.87 33.30
C GLU A 18 9.14 30.14 32.03
N MET A 19 10.23 30.60 31.42
CA MET A 19 10.85 29.87 30.30
C MET A 19 11.40 28.50 30.72
N MET A 20 11.99 28.39 31.92
CA MET A 20 12.45 27.09 32.44
C MET A 20 11.28 26.12 32.68
N VAL A 21 10.21 26.58 33.32
CA VAL A 21 9.02 25.76 33.59
C VAL A 21 8.35 25.33 32.29
N THR A 22 8.21 26.24 31.31
CA THR A 22 7.58 25.90 30.01
C THR A 22 8.40 24.88 29.24
N VAL A 23 9.74 24.99 29.20
CA VAL A 23 10.61 24.00 28.54
C VAL A 23 10.55 22.65 29.24
N VAL A 24 10.53 22.62 30.57
CA VAL A 24 10.37 21.37 31.34
C VAL A 24 9.04 20.71 31.02
N LEU A 25 7.93 21.44 31.06
CA LEU A 25 6.62 20.91 30.72
C LEU A 25 6.56 20.43 29.27
N LEU A 26 7.13 21.19 28.32
CA LEU A 26 7.20 20.81 26.91
C LEU A 26 7.97 19.50 26.72
N SER A 27 9.10 19.32 27.42
CA SER A 27 9.91 18.10 27.33
C SER A 27 9.14 16.87 27.83
N ILE A 28 8.36 17.01 28.90
CA ILE A 28 7.51 15.93 29.43
C ILE A 28 6.42 15.57 28.41
N LEU A 29 5.77 16.58 27.83
CA LEU A 29 4.74 16.35 26.80
C LEU A 29 5.32 15.67 25.55
N MET A 30 6.50 16.09 25.09
CA MET A 30 7.19 15.48 23.95
C MET A 30 7.55 14.01 24.22
N ALA A 31 8.00 13.69 25.43
CA ALA A 31 8.34 12.32 25.81
C ALA A 31 7.14 11.36 25.71
N LEU A 32 5.93 11.85 26.00
CA LEU A 32 4.69 11.08 25.86
C LEU A 32 4.18 11.02 24.41
N ALA A 33 4.36 12.10 23.64
CA ALA A 33 3.85 12.20 22.27
C ALA A 33 4.67 11.40 21.24
N PHE A 34 6.00 11.34 21.41
CA PHE A 34 6.91 10.71 20.46
C PHE A 34 6.63 9.21 20.19
N PRO A 35 6.39 8.33 21.19
CA PRO A 35 6.11 6.92 20.91
C PRO A 35 4.83 6.73 20.08
N ALA A 36 3.76 7.47 20.39
CA ALA A 36 2.50 7.42 19.65
C ALA A 36 2.66 7.89 18.19
N MET A 37 3.49 8.91 17.96
CA MET A 37 3.80 9.39 16.62
C MET A 37 4.54 8.34 15.78
N ASN A 38 5.50 7.62 16.37
CA ASN A 38 6.22 6.55 15.67
C ASN A 38 5.31 5.39 15.27
N GLU A 39 4.37 5.02 16.14
CA GLU A 39 3.36 4.00 15.82
C GLU A 39 2.44 4.46 14.69
N TRP A 40 1.95 5.69 14.75
CA TRP A 40 1.13 6.28 13.70
C TRP A 40 1.85 6.31 12.34
N ILE A 41 3.14 6.69 12.29
CA ILE A 41 3.94 6.67 11.05
C ILE A 41 4.06 5.24 10.49
N ARG A 42 4.30 4.23 11.34
CA ARG A 42 4.37 2.83 10.89
C ARG A 42 3.03 2.37 10.31
N ASN A 43 1.92 2.67 10.97
CA ASN A 43 0.58 2.29 10.51
C ASN A 43 0.20 3.01 9.21
N SER A 44 0.55 4.29 9.06
CA SER A 44 0.38 5.02 7.80
C SER A 44 1.16 4.40 6.67
N ARG A 45 2.42 3.99 6.90
CA ARG A 45 3.25 3.31 5.90
C ARG A 45 2.66 1.98 5.43
N ILE A 46 2.17 1.13 6.34
CA ILE A 46 1.50 -0.13 5.98
C ILE A 46 0.30 0.15 5.09
N ARG A 47 -0.53 1.15 5.46
CA ARG A 47 -1.70 1.55 4.68
C ARG A 47 -1.31 2.02 3.28
N THR A 48 -0.30 2.88 3.15
CA THR A 48 0.19 3.34 1.84
C THR A 48 0.63 2.19 0.93
N VAL A 49 1.36 1.20 1.47
CA VAL A 49 1.76 0.01 0.68
C VAL A 49 0.55 -0.83 0.31
N ALA A 50 -0.39 -1.03 1.23
CA ALA A 50 -1.59 -1.81 0.97
C ALA A 50 -2.51 -1.15 -0.08
N ASP A 51 -2.63 0.18 -0.05
CA ASP A 51 -3.36 0.95 -1.06
C ASP A 51 -2.66 0.88 -2.42
N ALA A 52 -1.33 1.02 -2.47
CA ALA A 52 -0.55 0.88 -3.70
C ALA A 52 -0.73 -0.53 -4.32
N LEU A 53 -0.68 -1.57 -3.49
CA LEU A 53 -0.89 -2.95 -3.93
C LEU A 53 -2.33 -3.18 -4.42
N GLN A 54 -3.33 -2.69 -3.68
CA GLN A 54 -4.73 -2.74 -4.10
C GLN A 54 -4.93 -2.05 -5.45
N ASN A 55 -4.31 -0.89 -5.65
CA ASN A 55 -4.42 -0.14 -6.89
C ASN A 55 -3.76 -0.89 -8.06
N GLY A 56 -2.58 -1.48 -7.87
CA GLY A 56 -1.93 -2.29 -8.91
C GLY A 56 -2.76 -3.54 -9.30
N LEU A 57 -3.38 -4.21 -8.33
CA LEU A 57 -4.27 -5.35 -8.58
C LEU A 57 -5.56 -4.93 -9.31
N ARG A 58 -6.16 -3.80 -8.91
CA ARG A 58 -7.32 -3.23 -9.62
C ARG A 58 -6.97 -2.82 -11.03
N LEU A 59 -5.80 -2.19 -11.21
CA LEU A 59 -5.29 -1.84 -12.53
C LEU A 59 -5.21 -3.09 -13.41
N ALA A 60 -4.56 -4.15 -12.94
CA ALA A 60 -4.46 -5.42 -13.66
C ALA A 60 -5.84 -5.96 -14.08
N GLN A 61 -6.80 -5.97 -13.16
CA GLN A 61 -8.16 -6.40 -13.44
C GLN A 61 -8.84 -5.51 -14.50
N THR A 62 -8.79 -4.19 -14.32
CA THR A 62 -9.41 -3.23 -15.24
C THR A 62 -8.78 -3.26 -16.62
N GLU A 63 -7.49 -3.50 -16.71
CA GLU A 63 -6.78 -3.58 -17.98
C GLU A 63 -7.08 -4.89 -18.72
N ALA A 64 -7.30 -5.98 -17.98
CA ALA A 64 -7.79 -7.23 -18.57
C ALA A 64 -9.16 -7.05 -19.22
N LEU A 65 -10.08 -6.37 -18.52
CA LEU A 65 -11.41 -6.03 -19.02
C LEU A 65 -11.33 -5.06 -20.22
N ARG A 66 -10.58 -3.97 -20.06
CA ARG A 66 -10.49 -2.90 -21.06
C ARG A 66 -9.91 -3.38 -22.38
N ARG A 67 -8.88 -4.23 -22.34
CA ARG A 67 -8.24 -4.76 -23.56
C ARG A 67 -8.79 -6.10 -24.00
N SER A 68 -9.72 -6.70 -23.25
CA SER A 68 -10.25 -8.05 -23.52
C SER A 68 -9.13 -9.10 -23.65
N ARG A 69 -8.05 -8.93 -22.88
CA ARG A 69 -6.87 -9.79 -22.87
C ARG A 69 -6.55 -10.21 -21.46
N GLN A 70 -5.86 -11.34 -21.31
CA GLN A 70 -5.39 -11.75 -19.99
C GLN A 70 -4.26 -10.82 -19.52
N THR A 71 -4.30 -10.39 -18.26
CA THR A 71 -3.20 -9.69 -17.60
C THR A 71 -2.57 -10.56 -16.52
N VAL A 72 -1.32 -10.24 -16.19
CA VAL A 72 -0.60 -10.76 -15.05
C VAL A 72 -0.14 -9.59 -14.17
N PHE A 73 -0.63 -9.57 -12.94
CA PHE A 73 -0.02 -8.79 -11.86
C PHE A 73 1.17 -9.58 -11.33
N SER A 74 2.33 -8.94 -11.17
CA SER A 74 3.53 -9.57 -10.61
C SER A 74 4.17 -8.66 -9.57
N LEU A 75 4.59 -9.24 -8.44
CA LEU A 75 5.59 -8.65 -7.57
C LEU A 75 6.98 -8.92 -8.17
N THR A 76 7.85 -7.92 -8.20
CA THR A 76 9.20 -8.04 -8.77
C THR A 76 10.24 -7.36 -7.88
N ALA A 77 11.49 -7.82 -7.95
CA ALA A 77 12.65 -7.14 -7.40
C ALA A 77 13.22 -6.07 -8.35
N ASP A 78 12.77 -6.05 -9.61
CA ASP A 78 13.25 -5.12 -10.63
C ASP A 78 12.88 -3.69 -10.26
N THR A 79 13.87 -2.79 -10.26
CA THR A 79 13.70 -1.38 -9.87
C THR A 79 12.93 -0.58 -10.90
N ASN A 80 13.02 -0.97 -12.17
CA ASN A 80 12.27 -0.40 -13.28
C ASN A 80 11.58 -1.55 -14.03
N PRO A 81 10.41 -2.01 -13.55
CA PRO A 81 9.71 -3.11 -14.18
C PRO A 81 9.43 -2.81 -15.66
N SER A 82 9.68 -3.81 -16.52
CA SER A 82 9.51 -3.73 -17.97
C SER A 82 9.10 -5.10 -18.53
N ASP A 83 9.02 -5.20 -19.86
CA ASP A 83 8.91 -6.49 -20.53
C ASP A 83 10.05 -7.44 -20.09
N GLY A 84 9.72 -8.73 -19.91
CA GLY A 84 10.68 -9.77 -19.55
C GLY A 84 11.08 -9.82 -18.06
N LEU A 85 10.41 -9.06 -17.18
CA LEU A 85 10.66 -9.12 -15.74
C LEU A 85 10.42 -10.51 -15.14
N THR A 86 11.05 -10.76 -13.99
CA THR A 86 10.84 -11.99 -13.21
C THR A 86 10.03 -11.71 -11.96
N ALA A 87 8.94 -12.44 -11.79
CA ALA A 87 8.14 -12.36 -10.59
C ALA A 87 8.84 -13.02 -9.40
N VAL A 88 8.74 -12.40 -8.23
CA VAL A 88 9.30 -12.90 -6.98
C VAL A 88 8.35 -12.62 -5.82
N ALA A 89 8.27 -13.57 -4.88
CA ALA A 89 7.52 -13.34 -3.65
C ALA A 89 8.15 -12.19 -2.86
N ASN A 90 7.31 -11.38 -2.18
CA ASN A 90 7.77 -10.23 -1.41
C ASN A 90 8.63 -9.23 -2.22
N GLY A 91 8.28 -9.04 -3.50
CA GLY A 91 8.94 -8.09 -4.40
C GLY A 91 8.85 -6.64 -3.89
N ALA A 92 9.89 -5.87 -4.19
CA ALA A 92 10.01 -4.45 -3.83
C ALA A 92 9.09 -3.54 -4.65
N ASN A 93 8.75 -3.99 -5.86
CA ASN A 93 7.93 -3.30 -6.83
C ASN A 93 6.85 -4.25 -7.34
N TRP A 94 5.86 -3.71 -8.04
CA TRP A 94 4.90 -4.49 -8.80
C TRP A 94 4.88 -4.05 -10.26
N SER A 95 4.35 -4.93 -11.10
CA SER A 95 4.13 -4.69 -12.51
C SER A 95 2.82 -5.33 -12.96
N VAL A 96 2.22 -4.76 -13.98
CA VAL A 96 1.14 -5.39 -14.73
C VAL A 96 1.60 -5.52 -16.18
N ASN A 97 1.46 -6.74 -16.70
CA ASN A 97 1.72 -7.05 -18.11
C ASN A 97 0.50 -7.76 -18.72
N PHE A 98 0.34 -7.70 -20.03
CA PHE A 98 -0.56 -8.61 -20.76
C PHE A 98 0.14 -9.93 -21.05
N VAL A 99 -0.63 -11.00 -21.08
CA VAL A 99 -0.16 -12.29 -21.57
C VAL A 99 -0.31 -12.30 -23.10
N PRO A 100 0.76 -12.62 -23.86
CA PRO A 100 0.70 -12.82 -25.31
C PRO A 100 -0.36 -13.85 -25.69
N LEU A 101 -1.12 -13.59 -26.75
CA LEU A 101 -2.13 -14.53 -27.26
C LEU A 101 -1.50 -15.65 -28.10
N LEU A 102 -0.36 -15.35 -28.73
CA LEU A 102 0.38 -16.25 -29.61
C LEU A 102 1.86 -16.24 -29.22
N THR A 103 2.51 -17.40 -29.33
CA THR A 103 3.97 -17.51 -29.18
C THR A 103 4.64 -16.73 -30.31
N GLY A 104 5.35 -15.64 -29.98
CA GLY A 104 6.05 -14.79 -30.96
C GLY A 104 5.50 -13.37 -31.12
N GLU A 105 4.53 -12.93 -30.31
CA GLU A 105 4.11 -11.51 -30.20
C GLU A 105 5.17 -10.63 -29.50
N GLU A 106 6.46 -10.87 -29.75
CA GLU A 106 7.59 -10.21 -29.07
C GLU A 106 7.69 -8.70 -29.36
N ASN A 107 6.97 -8.21 -30.37
CA ASN A 107 6.91 -6.79 -30.74
C ASN A 107 5.71 -6.03 -30.14
N ASP A 108 4.80 -6.72 -29.44
CA ASP A 108 3.64 -6.10 -28.79
C ASP A 108 4.06 -5.69 -27.36
N PRO A 109 3.95 -4.41 -26.96
CA PRO A 109 4.36 -4.00 -25.61
C PRO A 109 3.50 -4.74 -24.59
N THR A 110 4.12 -5.65 -23.83
CA THR A 110 3.41 -6.45 -22.83
C THR A 110 3.26 -5.68 -21.54
N PHE A 111 4.23 -4.83 -21.21
CA PHE A 111 4.25 -3.96 -20.06
C PHE A 111 3.18 -2.88 -20.14
N ILE A 112 2.41 -2.77 -19.06
CA ILE A 112 1.37 -1.75 -18.91
C ILE A 112 1.87 -0.65 -17.98
N GLU A 113 2.17 -1.04 -16.74
CA GLU A 113 2.52 -0.14 -15.67
C GLU A 113 3.21 -0.92 -14.55
N GLY A 114 3.99 -0.21 -13.74
CA GLY A 114 4.56 -0.74 -12.52
C GLY A 114 4.70 0.36 -11.48
N GLY A 115 4.91 -0.05 -10.23
CA GLY A 115 5.01 0.89 -9.12
C GLY A 115 5.84 0.34 -7.97
N GLY A 116 6.36 1.25 -7.14
CA GLY A 116 7.12 0.88 -5.95
C GLY A 116 6.25 0.51 -4.76
N LEU A 117 6.73 -0.41 -3.92
CA LEU A 117 6.11 -0.81 -2.66
C LEU A 117 7.05 -0.56 -1.49
N THR A 118 8.24 -1.18 -1.49
CA THR A 118 9.17 -1.11 -0.36
C THR A 118 9.89 0.24 -0.27
N GLY A 119 10.01 0.97 -1.39
CA GLY A 119 10.46 2.37 -1.39
C GLY A 119 9.49 3.30 -0.64
N LEU A 120 8.22 2.92 -0.48
CA LEU A 120 7.21 3.67 0.27
C LEU A 120 7.32 3.42 1.79
N ALA A 121 7.84 2.25 2.18
CA ALA A 121 7.93 1.84 3.57
C ALA A 121 9.10 0.86 3.79
N PRO A 122 10.19 1.30 4.46
CA PRO A 122 11.26 0.38 4.83
C PRO A 122 10.74 -0.72 5.78
N ASN A 123 11.28 -1.94 5.62
CA ASN A 123 10.95 -3.15 6.39
C ASN A 123 9.52 -3.70 6.20
N VAL A 124 8.76 -3.20 5.22
CA VAL A 124 7.48 -3.83 4.87
C VAL A 124 7.72 -5.24 4.29
N ARG A 125 6.86 -6.17 4.69
CA ARG A 125 6.82 -7.55 4.20
C ARG A 125 5.45 -7.84 3.62
N ILE A 126 5.44 -8.34 2.40
CA ILE A 126 4.25 -8.74 1.65
C ILE A 126 4.29 -10.26 1.52
N THR A 127 3.32 -10.92 2.14
CA THR A 127 3.16 -12.38 2.06
C THR A 127 1.94 -12.70 1.21
N GLY A 128 2.15 -13.44 0.13
CA GLY A 128 1.11 -13.75 -0.86
C GLY A 128 1.74 -14.33 -2.13
N PRO A 129 0.92 -14.62 -3.17
CA PRO A 129 1.44 -15.14 -4.42
C PRO A 129 2.26 -14.08 -5.17
N ALA A 130 3.37 -14.49 -5.79
CA ALA A 130 4.23 -13.58 -6.57
C ALA A 130 3.51 -13.07 -7.84
N THR A 131 2.59 -13.86 -8.40
CA THR A 131 1.82 -13.52 -9.58
C THR A 131 0.33 -13.77 -9.37
N LEU A 132 -0.51 -12.99 -10.06
CA LEU A 132 -1.95 -13.22 -10.14
C LEU A 132 -2.45 -12.86 -11.53
N CYS A 133 -3.17 -13.77 -12.17
CA CYS A 133 -3.65 -13.56 -13.53
C CYS A 133 -5.15 -13.25 -13.54
N PHE A 134 -5.54 -12.27 -14.35
CA PHE A 134 -6.93 -11.95 -14.64
C PHE A 134 -7.24 -12.22 -16.10
N ASN A 135 -8.29 -13.01 -16.39
CA ASN A 135 -8.74 -13.19 -17.76
C ASN A 135 -9.48 -11.94 -18.31
N SER A 136 -9.92 -11.99 -19.57
CA SER A 136 -10.63 -10.90 -20.24
C SER A 136 -11.97 -10.49 -19.59
N LEU A 137 -12.49 -11.30 -18.66
CA LEU A 137 -13.68 -11.00 -17.86
C LEU A 137 -13.31 -10.48 -16.45
N GLY A 138 -12.03 -10.22 -16.18
CA GLY A 138 -11.54 -9.75 -14.90
C GLY A 138 -11.59 -10.80 -13.80
N ARG A 139 -11.71 -12.10 -14.12
CA ARG A 139 -11.74 -13.22 -13.16
C ARG A 139 -10.33 -13.76 -12.94
N VAL A 140 -10.04 -14.23 -11.73
CA VAL A 140 -8.77 -14.90 -11.43
C VAL A 140 -8.69 -16.25 -12.15
N VAL A 141 -7.57 -16.54 -12.80
CA VAL A 141 -7.35 -17.77 -13.59
C VAL A 141 -5.97 -18.39 -13.40
N ASP A 142 -5.87 -19.68 -13.68
CA ASP A 142 -4.60 -20.40 -13.76
C ASP A 142 -3.89 -20.01 -15.06
N ASN A 143 -2.57 -19.87 -15.00
CA ASN A 143 -1.73 -19.80 -16.19
C ASN A 143 -0.34 -20.30 -15.83
N ALA A 144 0.06 -21.42 -16.42
CA ALA A 144 1.37 -22.03 -16.18
C ALA A 144 2.54 -21.21 -16.73
N THR A 145 2.29 -20.37 -17.75
CA THR A 145 3.32 -19.62 -18.48
C THR A 145 2.87 -18.18 -18.74
N PRO A 146 2.71 -17.34 -17.71
CA PRO A 146 2.23 -15.96 -17.87
C PRO A 146 3.32 -15.00 -18.36
N GLY A 147 4.52 -15.49 -18.70
CA GLY A 147 5.62 -14.68 -19.21
C GLY A 147 6.49 -14.00 -18.15
N THR A 148 6.28 -14.28 -16.85
CA THR A 148 7.01 -13.65 -15.74
C THR A 148 7.82 -14.64 -14.89
N GLY A 149 8.04 -15.86 -15.41
CA GLY A 149 8.81 -16.91 -14.73
C GLY A 149 8.10 -17.66 -13.59
N VAL A 150 6.93 -17.19 -13.15
CA VAL A 150 6.13 -17.83 -12.09
C VAL A 150 4.68 -18.02 -12.52
N ALA A 151 4.16 -19.25 -12.42
CA ALA A 151 2.79 -19.59 -12.78
C ALA A 151 1.74 -18.88 -11.89
N CYS A 152 0.61 -18.53 -12.48
CA CYS A 152 -0.58 -18.07 -11.79
C CYS A 152 -1.46 -19.24 -11.35
N SER A 153 -2.11 -19.11 -10.19
CA SER A 153 -3.11 -20.06 -9.70
C SER A 153 -4.50 -19.42 -9.56
N ALA A 154 -5.56 -20.12 -9.98
CA ALA A 154 -6.97 -19.74 -9.88
C ALA A 154 -7.55 -19.94 -8.47
N ALA A 155 -6.85 -19.47 -7.45
CA ALA A 155 -7.34 -19.44 -6.09
C ALA A 155 -7.69 -18.01 -5.66
N ALA A 156 -8.56 -17.87 -4.67
CA ALA A 156 -8.70 -16.58 -4.00
C ALA A 156 -7.33 -16.17 -3.44
N ALA A 157 -6.85 -15.00 -3.83
CA ALA A 157 -5.55 -14.52 -3.42
C ALA A 157 -5.66 -13.62 -2.20
N ALA A 158 -4.69 -13.74 -1.30
CA ALA A 158 -4.53 -12.87 -0.15
C ALA A 158 -3.08 -12.36 -0.12
N TYR A 159 -2.94 -11.06 0.08
CA TYR A 159 -1.66 -10.40 0.32
C TYR A 159 -1.68 -9.78 1.70
N ASP A 160 -0.85 -10.30 2.59
CA ASP A 160 -0.63 -9.76 3.94
C ASP A 160 0.52 -8.77 3.93
N ILE A 161 0.23 -7.53 4.30
CA ILE A 161 1.19 -6.44 4.42
C ILE A 161 1.45 -6.21 5.90
N THR A 162 2.70 -6.46 6.30
CA THR A 162 3.14 -6.36 7.69
C THR A 162 4.44 -5.55 7.77
N ILE A 163 4.66 -4.88 8.90
CA ILE A 163 5.98 -4.39 9.29
C ILE A 163 6.30 -5.09 10.61
N PRO A 164 7.52 -5.63 10.81
CA PRO A 164 7.92 -6.20 12.09
C PRO A 164 7.65 -5.21 13.24
N ASN A 165 6.98 -5.70 14.30
CA ASN A 165 6.62 -4.90 15.48
C ASN A 165 5.65 -3.73 15.20
N ALA A 166 4.90 -3.77 14.11
CA ALA A 166 3.76 -2.88 13.91
C ALA A 166 2.46 -3.58 14.34
N ASP A 167 1.59 -2.82 15.00
CA ASP A 167 0.39 -3.36 15.65
C ASP A 167 -0.79 -3.53 14.70
N ARG A 168 -0.69 -3.02 13.46
CA ARG A 168 -1.81 -3.01 12.52
C ARG A 168 -1.44 -3.60 11.15
N PRO A 169 -1.56 -4.92 10.96
CA PRO A 169 -1.42 -5.54 9.64
C PRO A 169 -2.57 -5.09 8.73
N MET A 170 -2.32 -5.14 7.42
CA MET A 170 -3.37 -4.92 6.41
C MET A 170 -3.36 -6.10 5.43
N ARG A 171 -4.53 -6.47 4.93
CA ARG A 171 -4.68 -7.56 3.97
C ARG A 171 -5.43 -7.09 2.72
N VAL A 172 -4.85 -7.35 1.55
CA VAL A 172 -5.55 -7.21 0.27
C VAL A 172 -6.07 -8.58 -0.15
N LEU A 173 -7.38 -8.69 -0.37
CA LEU A 173 -8.04 -9.91 -0.82
C LEU A 173 -8.51 -9.74 -2.26
N VAL A 174 -8.25 -10.75 -3.08
CA VAL A 174 -8.77 -10.86 -4.44
C VAL A 174 -9.65 -12.10 -4.51
N ALA A 175 -10.97 -11.90 -4.63
CA ALA A 175 -11.91 -12.99 -4.80
C ALA A 175 -11.71 -13.68 -6.17
N LEU A 176 -12.21 -14.90 -6.32
CA LEU A 176 -12.17 -15.60 -7.62
C LEU A 176 -12.81 -14.78 -8.74
N GLY A 177 -13.89 -14.05 -8.44
CA GLY A 177 -14.55 -13.12 -9.37
C GLY A 177 -13.76 -11.83 -9.68
N GLY A 178 -12.55 -11.70 -9.15
CA GLY A 178 -11.64 -10.57 -9.36
C GLY A 178 -11.83 -9.37 -8.44
N GLN A 179 -12.85 -9.38 -7.59
CA GLN A 179 -13.09 -8.27 -6.65
C GLN A 179 -11.87 -8.08 -5.72
N VAL A 180 -11.23 -6.91 -5.82
CA VAL A 180 -10.11 -6.50 -4.97
C VAL A 180 -10.61 -5.64 -3.81
N ARG A 181 -10.35 -6.09 -2.58
CA ARG A 181 -10.69 -5.34 -1.36
C ARG A 181 -9.52 -5.30 -0.39
N LEU A 182 -9.50 -4.25 0.43
CA LEU A 182 -8.56 -4.07 1.52
C LEU A 182 -9.33 -4.29 2.84
N CYS A 183 -8.73 -5.02 3.77
CA CYS A 183 -9.30 -5.28 5.09
C CYS A 183 -8.20 -5.39 6.16
N ASP A 184 -8.62 -5.31 7.42
CA ASP A 184 -7.82 -5.53 8.61
C ASP A 184 -7.99 -6.99 9.05
N PRO A 185 -6.94 -7.83 8.95
CA PRO A 185 -7.04 -9.25 9.29
C PRO A 185 -7.15 -9.50 10.80
N ALA A 186 -6.91 -8.50 11.65
CA ALA A 186 -7.14 -8.61 13.09
C ALA A 186 -8.63 -8.47 13.47
N LYS A 187 -9.50 -8.14 12.50
CA LYS A 187 -10.94 -7.95 12.70
C LYS A 187 -11.74 -8.86 11.77
N THR A 188 -12.90 -9.30 12.25
CA THR A 188 -13.88 -10.02 11.42
C THR A 188 -14.92 -9.05 10.88
N LEU A 189 -15.20 -9.13 9.58
CA LEU A 189 -16.17 -8.26 8.92
C LEU A 189 -17.55 -8.37 9.58
N SER A 190 -18.07 -7.25 10.06
CA SER A 190 -19.39 -7.16 10.70
C SER A 190 -19.96 -5.74 10.56
N ASN A 191 -21.23 -5.55 10.90
CA ASN A 191 -21.87 -4.21 10.89
C ASN A 191 -21.15 -3.20 11.80
N THR A 192 -20.47 -3.67 12.84
CA THR A 192 -19.68 -2.83 13.76
C THR A 192 -18.19 -2.75 13.40
N GLN A 193 -17.71 -3.59 12.48
CA GLN A 193 -16.33 -3.64 12.02
C GLN A 193 -16.29 -3.78 10.49
N PRO A 194 -16.66 -2.72 9.74
CA PRO A 194 -16.73 -2.77 8.28
C PRO A 194 -15.34 -2.88 7.62
N ASP A 195 -14.28 -2.62 8.36
CA ASP A 195 -12.90 -2.76 7.90
C ASP A 195 -12.32 -4.17 8.11
N GLY A 196 -13.05 -5.09 8.73
CA GLY A 196 -12.58 -6.46 8.96
C GLY A 196 -12.52 -7.32 7.70
N CYS A 197 -11.69 -8.36 7.72
CA CYS A 197 -11.69 -9.38 6.68
C CYS A 197 -12.88 -10.33 6.89
N PRO A 198 -13.48 -10.91 5.83
CA PRO A 198 -14.50 -11.92 6.06
C PRO A 198 -13.89 -13.17 6.69
N ALA A 199 -14.76 -13.94 7.32
CA ALA A 199 -14.46 -15.25 7.85
C ALA A 199 -14.00 -16.22 6.76
#